data_AF-E9Q6W8-F1
#
_entry.id   AF-E9Q6W8-F1
#
_cell.length_a   1.000
_cell.length_b   1.000
_cell.length_c   1.000
_cell.angle_alpha   90.00
_cell.angle_beta   90.00
_cell.angle_gamma   90.00
#
_symmetry.space_group_name_H-M   'P 1'
#
loop_
_entity.id
_entity.type
_entity.pdbx_description
1 polymer ?
#
loop_
_entity_poly.entity_id
_entity_poly.type
_entity_poly.pdbx_seq_one_letter_code
_entity_poly.pdbx_strand_id
1 'polypeptide(L)'
;MAVLNQLPVLGMIKEFRRSWRALCSSERTTLCGPDSMLLALQLSMAENNKQHRGEFTVCLSDVLLTWKYFLHEKLNLPIENMKVVEHYEDIKKTYDDFLKNSNTLDLIDVYKKCSSLTSNYENNMISPIQLRDFLSGTEYAVSD
;
A
#
# COMPACT_ATOMS: atom_id res chain seq x y z
N MET A 1 -22.49 -7.19 -5.19
CA MET A 1 -22.19 -6.54 -3.90
C MET A 1 -21.08 -5.54 -4.14
N ALA A 2 -21.38 -4.24 -4.06
CA ALA A 2 -20.36 -3.20 -4.27
C ALA A 2 -19.56 -3.05 -2.98
N VAL A 3 -18.27 -3.35 -3.07
CA VAL A 3 -17.29 -3.19 -1.99
C VAL A 3 -17.16 -1.69 -1.71
N LEU A 4 -17.37 -1.29 -0.45
CA LEU A 4 -17.63 0.07 0.01
C LEU A 4 -16.57 1.12 -0.37
N ASN A 5 -15.42 0.85 -0.98
CA ASN A 5 -14.55 1.91 -1.52
C ASN A 5 -13.98 1.61 -2.92
N GLN A 6 -14.55 0.65 -3.65
CA GLN A 6 -14.10 0.32 -5.01
C GLN A 6 -14.23 1.50 -5.99
N LEU A 7 -15.35 2.22 -5.96
CA LEU A 7 -15.59 3.36 -6.85
C LEU A 7 -14.63 4.53 -6.55
N PRO A 8 -14.43 4.95 -5.29
CA PRO A 8 -13.40 5.92 -4.93
C PRO A 8 -11.98 5.51 -5.34
N VAL A 9 -11.56 4.27 -5.07
CA VAL A 9 -10.22 3.77 -5.46
C VAL A 9 -10.06 3.79 -6.98
N LEU A 10 -11.07 3.34 -7.73
CA LEU A 10 -11.05 3.40 -9.19
C LEU A 10 -10.98 4.84 -9.70
N GLY A 11 -11.69 5.77 -9.06
CA GLY A 11 -11.63 7.20 -9.35
C GLY A 11 -10.21 7.75 -9.19
N MET A 12 -9.58 7.47 -8.05
CA MET A 12 -8.20 7.83 -7.78
C MET A 12 -7.23 7.27 -8.84
N ILE A 13 -7.34 5.99 -9.19
CA ILE A 13 -6.49 5.36 -10.21
C ILE A 13 -6.70 6.01 -11.59
N LYS A 14 -7.94 6.36 -11.95
CA LYS A 14 -8.24 7.03 -13.22
C LYS A 14 -7.59 8.42 -13.28
N GLU A 15 -7.68 9.20 -12.20
CA GLU A 15 -7.03 10.51 -12.13
C GLU A 15 -5.52 10.40 -12.17
N PHE A 16 -4.96 9.42 -11.45
CA PHE A 16 -3.54 9.13 -11.52
C PHE A 16 -3.08 8.86 -12.95
N ARG A 17 -3.84 8.07 -13.71
CA ARG A 17 -3.53 7.79 -15.13
C ARG A 17 -3.71 9.01 -16.03
N ARG A 18 -4.68 9.88 -15.76
CA ARG A 18 -4.86 11.16 -16.49
C ARG A 18 -3.69 12.10 -16.27
N SER A 19 -3.20 12.18 -15.04
CA SER A 19 -2.09 13.04 -14.62
C SER A 19 -0.73 12.36 -14.69
N TRP A 20 -0.63 11.19 -15.34
CA TRP A 20 0.56 10.34 -15.36
C TRP A 20 1.85 11.10 -15.71
N ARG A 21 1.81 11.89 -16.79
CA ARG A 21 2.97 12.64 -17.30
C ARG A 21 3.49 13.69 -16.31
N ALA A 22 2.62 14.20 -15.43
CA ALA A 22 3.00 15.16 -14.39
C ALA A 22 3.53 14.47 -13.12
N LEU A 23 3.14 13.21 -12.88
CA LEU A 23 3.38 12.50 -11.62
C LEU A 23 4.56 11.53 -11.66
N CYS A 24 4.91 11.03 -12.85
CA CYS A 24 5.91 10.00 -13.04
C CYS A 24 6.81 10.30 -14.24
N SER A 25 8.10 9.98 -14.09
CA SER A 25 9.11 10.13 -15.13
C SER A 25 9.21 8.91 -16.06
N SER A 26 8.71 7.75 -15.60
CA SER A 26 8.74 6.51 -16.39
C SER A 26 7.64 6.47 -17.44
N GLU A 27 7.90 5.87 -18.59
CA GLU A 27 6.88 5.70 -19.64
C GLU A 27 5.89 4.58 -19.32
N ARG A 28 6.31 3.60 -18.53
CA ARG A 28 5.50 2.44 -18.12
C ARG A 28 5.67 2.26 -16.63
N THR A 29 4.60 2.10 -15.88
CA THR A 29 4.70 1.70 -14.47
C THR A 29 3.56 0.78 -14.13
N THR A 30 3.88 -0.27 -13.39
CA THR A 30 2.90 -1.24 -12.93
C THR A 30 2.24 -0.70 -11.67
N LEU A 31 0.92 -0.78 -11.59
CA LEU A 31 0.20 -0.49 -10.35
C LEU A 31 -0.05 -1.81 -9.61
N CYS A 32 0.48 -1.92 -8.40
CA CYS A 32 0.19 -3.05 -7.52
C CYS A 32 -1.17 -2.88 -6.85
N GLY A 33 -2.05 -3.86 -7.05
CA GLY A 33 -3.24 -4.02 -6.21
C GLY A 33 -2.89 -4.59 -4.83
N PRO A 34 -3.88 -4.72 -3.93
CA PRO A 34 -3.67 -5.16 -2.54
C PRO A 34 -2.93 -6.50 -2.44
N ASP A 35 -3.34 -7.49 -3.25
CA ASP A 35 -2.71 -8.83 -3.24
C ASP A 35 -1.24 -8.79 -3.66
N SER A 36 -0.91 -7.98 -4.66
CA SER A 36 0.47 -7.81 -5.12
C SER A 36 1.31 -7.04 -4.10
N MET A 37 0.72 -6.06 -3.41
CA MET A 37 1.38 -5.36 -2.31
C MET A 37 1.70 -6.32 -1.16
N LEU A 38 0.75 -7.18 -0.80
CA LEU A 38 0.95 -8.16 0.27
C LEU A 38 2.02 -9.20 -0.10
N LEU A 39 2.02 -9.68 -1.36
CA LEU A 39 3.06 -10.57 -1.87
C LEU A 39 4.43 -9.90 -1.87
N ALA A 40 4.52 -8.65 -2.31
CA ALA A 40 5.78 -7.90 -2.28
C ALA A 40 6.29 -7.76 -0.83
N LEU A 41 5.41 -7.44 0.12
CA LEU A 41 5.78 -7.38 1.54
C LEU A 41 6.27 -8.73 2.07
N GLN A 42 5.58 -9.82 1.75
CA GLN A 42 5.98 -11.17 2.14
C GLN A 42 7.38 -11.52 1.60
N LEU A 43 7.66 -11.20 0.34
CA LEU A 43 8.97 -11.42 -0.27
C LEU A 43 10.06 -10.55 0.37
N SER A 44 9.76 -9.29 0.67
CA SER A 44 10.68 -8.40 1.38
C SER A 44 11.01 -8.92 2.78
N MET A 45 10.02 -9.41 3.51
CA MET A 45 10.25 -10.03 4.83
C MET A 45 11.07 -11.31 4.74
N ALA A 46 10.77 -12.18 3.77
CA ALA A 46 11.53 -13.42 3.56
C ALA A 46 13.00 -13.13 3.17
N GLU A 47 13.26 -12.10 2.37
CA GLU A 47 14.62 -11.68 2.02
C GLU A 47 15.38 -11.14 3.25
N ASN A 48 14.71 -10.35 4.11
CA ASN A 48 15.31 -9.90 5.37
C ASN A 48 15.63 -11.07 6.31
N ASN A 49 14.69 -12.00 6.46
CA ASN A 49 14.93 -13.22 7.26
C ASN A 49 16.09 -14.04 6.71
N LYS A 50 16.26 -14.10 5.38
CA LYS A 50 17.43 -14.75 4.77
C LYS A 50 18.73 -14.05 5.15
N GLN A 51 18.75 -12.71 5.18
CA GLN A 51 19.94 -11.94 5.55
C GLN A 51 20.28 -12.07 7.04
N HIS A 52 19.28 -12.13 7.93
CA HIS A 52 19.49 -12.17 9.38
C HIS A 52 19.60 -13.59 9.96
N ARG A 53 18.87 -14.56 9.41
CA ARG A 53 18.70 -15.92 9.95
C ARG A 53 19.09 -17.02 8.97
N GLY A 54 19.44 -16.68 7.72
CA GLY A 54 19.86 -17.63 6.69
C GLY A 54 18.72 -18.33 5.95
N GLU A 55 17.45 -18.08 6.32
CA GLU A 55 16.28 -18.74 5.74
C GLU A 55 15.35 -17.77 5.00
N PHE A 56 15.01 -18.09 3.75
CA PHE A 56 14.05 -17.32 2.94
C PHE A 56 12.62 -17.77 3.24
N THR A 57 12.16 -17.51 4.46
CA THR A 57 10.82 -17.90 4.91
C THR A 57 10.25 -16.82 5.82
N VAL A 58 8.92 -16.74 5.91
CA VAL A 58 8.22 -15.87 6.85
C VAL A 58 6.86 -16.49 7.18
N CYS A 59 6.45 -16.43 8.44
CA CYS A 59 5.13 -16.89 8.85
C CYS A 59 4.05 -15.91 8.35
N LEU A 60 2.94 -16.44 7.81
CA LEU A 60 1.84 -15.60 7.33
C LEU A 60 1.28 -14.67 8.42
N SER A 61 1.25 -15.12 9.68
CA SER A 61 0.86 -14.30 10.83
C SER A 61 1.71 -13.04 10.96
N ASP A 62 3.02 -13.16 10.75
CA ASP A 62 3.96 -12.04 10.87
C ASP A 62 3.80 -11.09 9.69
N VAL A 63 3.55 -11.63 8.49
CA VAL A 63 3.22 -10.83 7.30
C VAL A 63 1.97 -10.00 7.54
N LEU A 64 0.89 -10.60 8.06
CA LEU A 64 -0.37 -9.89 8.32
C LEU A 64 -0.24 -8.85 9.44
N LEU A 65 0.54 -9.15 10.49
CA LEU A 65 0.84 -8.18 11.55
C LEU A 65 1.63 -6.98 10.99
N THR A 66 2.63 -7.28 10.16
CA THR A 66 3.46 -6.27 9.49
C THR A 66 2.65 -5.46 8.50
N TRP A 67 1.77 -6.09 7.73
CA TRP A 67 0.83 -5.43 6.81
C TRP A 67 -0.04 -4.41 7.54
N LYS A 68 -0.63 -4.80 8.67
CA LYS A 68 -1.45 -3.91 9.49
C LYS A 68 -0.65 -2.67 9.95
N TYR A 69 0.56 -2.87 10.46
CA TYR A 69 1.45 -1.78 10.87
C TYR A 69 1.86 -0.90 9.68
N PHE A 70 2.26 -1.54 8.58
CA PHE A 70 2.72 -0.91 7.34
C PHE A 70 1.67 0.01 6.73
N LEU A 71 0.41 -0.42 6.68
CA LEU A 71 -0.70 0.40 6.20
C LEU A 71 -0.90 1.65 7.06
N HIS A 72 -0.86 1.51 8.38
CA HIS A 72 -1.00 2.66 9.28
C HIS A 72 0.15 3.65 9.11
N GLU A 73 1.40 3.16 9.07
CA GLU A 73 2.57 4.01 8.91
C GLU A 73 2.59 4.71 7.54
N LYS A 74 2.45 3.99 6.43
CA LYS A 74 2.46 4.62 5.09
C LYS A 74 1.30 5.61 4.91
N LEU A 75 0.16 5.45 5.57
CA LEU A 75 -0.98 6.37 5.49
C LEU A 75 -0.99 7.49 6.54
N ASN A 76 0.05 7.59 7.38
CA ASN A 76 0.13 8.53 8.50
C ASN A 76 -1.07 8.42 9.46
N LEU A 77 -1.54 7.20 9.73
CA LEU A 77 -2.64 6.91 10.65
C LEU A 77 -2.09 6.57 12.06
N PRO A 78 -2.85 6.82 13.13
CA PRO A 78 -2.44 6.48 14.49
C PRO A 78 -2.14 4.97 14.63
N ILE A 79 -0.98 4.63 15.17
CA ILE A 79 -0.54 3.25 15.43
C ILE A 79 -0.85 2.94 16.90
N GLU A 80 -2.13 2.76 17.24
CA GLU A 80 -2.53 2.45 18.61
C GLU A 80 -2.28 0.96 18.92
N ASN A 81 -1.51 0.70 19.97
CA ASN A 81 -1.29 -0.64 20.57
C ASN A 81 -0.68 -1.70 19.63
N MET A 82 -0.01 -1.33 18.54
CA MET A 82 0.69 -2.29 17.68
C MET A 82 2.14 -2.46 18.12
N LYS A 83 2.57 -3.71 18.29
CA LYS A 83 3.98 -4.03 18.52
C LYS A 83 4.77 -3.71 17.24
N VAL A 84 5.83 -2.92 17.38
CA VAL A 84 6.76 -2.64 16.28
C VAL A 84 7.37 -3.97 15.82
N VAL A 85 7.37 -4.18 14.50
CA VAL A 85 7.92 -5.38 13.87
C VAL A 85 9.45 -5.33 13.96
N GLU A 86 10.06 -6.46 14.29
CA GLU A 86 11.52 -6.62 14.32
C GLU A 86 12.10 -6.29 12.94
N HIS A 87 13.17 -5.50 12.88
CA HIS A 87 13.79 -5.07 11.61
C HIS A 87 12.84 -4.37 10.61
N TYR A 88 11.79 -3.69 11.10
CA TYR A 88 10.80 -3.02 10.23
C TYR A 88 11.42 -2.09 9.20
N GLU A 89 12.41 -1.28 9.58
CA GLU A 89 13.07 -0.35 8.65
C GLU A 89 13.79 -1.07 7.51
N ASP A 90 14.40 -2.22 7.79
CA ASP A 90 15.07 -3.04 6.77
C ASP A 90 14.06 -3.70 5.83
N ILE A 91 12.93 -4.18 6.38
CA ILE A 91 11.78 -4.70 5.62
C ILE A 91 11.21 -3.62 4.70
N LYS A 92 10.93 -2.43 5.25
CA LYS A 92 10.37 -1.29 4.51
C LYS A 92 11.30 -0.87 3.39
N LYS A 93 12.60 -0.74 3.67
CA LYS A 93 13.61 -0.42 2.66
C LYS A 93 13.62 -1.46 1.54
N THR A 94 13.61 -2.76 1.88
CA THR A 94 13.61 -3.85 0.90
C THR A 94 12.34 -3.83 0.03
N TYR A 95 11.19 -3.49 0.63
CA TYR A 95 9.93 -3.30 -0.09
C TYR A 95 10.00 -2.13 -1.08
N ASP A 96 10.45 -0.96 -0.62
CA ASP A 96 10.57 0.23 -1.45
C ASP A 96 11.58 0.03 -2.59
N ASP A 97 12.70 -0.65 -2.32
CA ASP A 97 13.68 -1.03 -3.32
C ASP A 97 13.09 -2.02 -4.35
N PHE A 98 12.29 -2.99 -3.92
CA PHE A 98 11.58 -3.91 -4.82
C PHE A 98 10.63 -3.15 -5.77
N LEU A 99 9.81 -2.24 -5.24
CA LEU A 99 8.91 -1.43 -6.06
C LEU A 99 9.66 -0.53 -7.05
N LYS A 100 10.72 0.14 -6.57
CA LYS A 100 11.57 1.00 -7.41
C LYS A 100 12.24 0.22 -8.53
N ASN A 101 12.86 -0.91 -8.23
CA ASN A 101 13.61 -1.72 -9.20
C ASN A 101 12.69 -2.41 -10.22
N SER A 102 11.46 -2.73 -9.83
CA SER A 102 10.44 -3.29 -10.73
C SER A 102 9.62 -2.22 -11.48
N ASN A 103 9.88 -0.93 -11.23
CA ASN A 103 9.14 0.18 -11.80
C ASN A 103 7.62 0.03 -11.53
N THR A 104 7.32 -0.21 -10.26
CA THR A 104 6.00 -0.49 -9.73
C THR A 104 5.64 0.56 -8.69
N LEU A 105 4.36 0.91 -8.60
CA LEU A 105 3.81 1.76 -7.54
C LEU A 105 2.72 1.01 -6.80
N ASP A 106 2.65 1.22 -5.49
CA ASP A 106 1.53 0.73 -4.72
C ASP A 106 0.36 1.73 -4.68
N LEU A 107 -0.78 1.29 -4.15
CA LEU A 107 -1.98 2.14 -4.08
C LEU A 107 -1.82 3.34 -3.12
N ILE A 108 -0.93 3.24 -2.13
CA ILE A 108 -0.65 4.34 -1.18
C ILE A 108 0.23 5.39 -1.84
N ASP A 109 1.20 4.99 -2.67
CA ASP A 109 2.04 5.89 -3.45
C ASP A 109 1.20 6.65 -4.48
N VAL A 110 0.25 5.95 -5.14
CA VAL A 110 -0.74 6.59 -6.02
C VAL A 110 -1.57 7.60 -5.24
N TYR A 111 -2.09 7.21 -4.08
CA TYR A 111 -2.85 8.11 -3.21
C TYR A 111 -2.06 9.38 -2.88
N LYS A 112 -0.83 9.25 -2.36
CA LYS A 112 0.04 10.38 -2.01
C LYS A 112 0.34 11.29 -3.21
N LYS A 113 0.62 10.70 -4.38
CA LYS A 113 0.85 11.46 -5.62
C LYS A 113 -0.39 12.24 -6.04
N CYS A 114 -1.57 11.62 -5.99
CA CYS A 114 -2.84 12.29 -6.26
C CYS A 114 -3.13 13.41 -5.23
N SER A 115 -2.83 13.20 -3.95
CA SER A 115 -2.99 14.23 -2.91
C SER A 115 -2.14 15.46 -3.18
N SER A 116 -0.96 15.31 -3.78
CA SER A 116 -0.05 16.43 -4.04
C SER A 116 -0.49 17.35 -5.19
N LEU A 117 -1.43 16.90 -6.04
CA LEU A 117 -1.92 17.65 -7.20
C LEU A 117 -3.17 18.49 -6.92
N THR A 118 -3.72 18.45 -5.70
CA THR A 118 -5.03 19.00 -5.37
C THR A 118 -5.07 20.54 -5.47
N SER A 119 -5.45 21.03 -6.64
CA SER A 119 -6.25 22.26 -6.78
C SER A 119 -7.66 21.99 -7.32
N ASN A 120 -7.95 20.80 -7.86
CA ASN A 120 -9.21 20.51 -8.56
C ASN A 120 -9.94 19.20 -8.13
N TYR A 121 -9.41 18.41 -7.18
CA TYR A 121 -9.94 17.07 -6.84
C TYR A 121 -10.37 16.93 -5.37
N GLU A 122 -10.92 17.98 -4.76
CA GLU A 122 -11.29 17.93 -3.34
C GLU A 122 -12.57 17.10 -3.07
N ASN A 123 -13.47 16.98 -4.06
CA ASN A 123 -14.81 16.41 -3.81
C ASN A 123 -14.94 14.88 -3.93
N ASN A 124 -13.94 14.17 -4.47
CA ASN A 124 -14.00 12.72 -4.71
C ASN A 124 -12.78 11.94 -4.20
N MET A 125 -11.94 12.57 -3.38
CA MET A 125 -10.73 11.93 -2.89
C MET A 125 -11.06 10.97 -1.73
N ILE A 126 -10.69 9.71 -1.89
CA ILE A 126 -10.79 8.70 -0.82
C ILE A 126 -9.97 9.15 0.40
N SER A 127 -10.50 9.02 1.61
CA SER A 127 -9.73 9.33 2.82
C SER A 127 -8.67 8.25 3.12
N PRO A 128 -7.60 8.56 3.88
CA PRO A 128 -6.63 7.55 4.31
C PRO A 128 -7.26 6.36 5.03
N ILE A 129 -8.30 6.61 5.83
CA ILE A 129 -9.03 5.58 6.59
C ILE A 129 -9.77 4.64 5.61
N GLN A 130 -10.49 5.19 4.65
CA GLN A 130 -11.19 4.40 3.62
C GLN A 130 -10.22 3.59 2.76
N LEU A 131 -9.06 4.16 2.40
CA LEU A 131 -8.04 3.44 1.64
C LEU A 131 -7.43 2.31 2.47
N ARG A 132 -7.16 2.52 3.76
CA ARG A 132 -6.73 1.44 4.67
C ARG A 132 -7.78 0.33 4.72
N ASP A 133 -9.06 0.66 4.86
CA ASP A 133 -10.13 -0.33 4.97
C ASP A 133 -10.25 -1.17 3.68
N PHE A 134 -10.12 -0.52 2.53
CA PHE A 134 -10.01 -1.18 1.22
C PHE A 134 -8.83 -2.15 1.16
N LEU A 135 -7.63 -1.69 1.56
CA LEU A 135 -6.40 -2.48 1.55
C LEU A 135 -6.41 -3.62 2.59
N SER A 136 -7.18 -3.46 3.67
CA SER A 136 -7.32 -4.46 4.73
C SER A 136 -8.42 -5.48 4.46
N GLY A 137 -9.24 -5.26 3.42
CA GLY A 137 -10.40 -6.10 3.12
C GLY A 137 -11.50 -6.04 4.19
N THR A 138 -11.50 -5.03 5.06
CA THR A 138 -12.44 -4.89 6.19
C THR A 138 -13.77 -4.22 5.79
N GLU A 139 -14.01 -4.07 4.49
CA GLU A 139 -15.22 -3.46 3.94
C GLU A 139 -16.42 -4.41 4.05
N TYR A 140 -16.97 -4.56 5.25
CA TYR A 140 -18.29 -5.15 5.44
C TYR A 140 -19.34 -4.06 5.21
N ALA A 141 -20.24 -4.27 4.25
CA ALA A 141 -21.52 -3.59 4.28
C ALA A 141 -22.25 -4.09 5.54
N VAL A 142 -22.50 -3.22 6.51
CA VAL A 142 -23.51 -3.50 7.54
C VAL A 142 -24.83 -3.60 6.77
N SER A 143 -25.37 -4.81 6.63
CA SER A 143 -26.73 -5.00 6.16
C SER A 143 -27.68 -4.57 7.28
N ASP A 144 -28.50 -3.56 7.00
CA ASP A 144 -29.71 -3.27 7.78
C ASP A 144 -30.68 -4.46 7.79
#